data_AF-A0A8C2TUG0-F1
#
_entry.id   AF-A0A8C2TUG0-F1
#
_cell.length_a   1.000
_cell.length_b   1.000
_cell.length_c   1.000
_cell.angle_alpha   90.00
_cell.angle_beta   90.00
_cell.angle_gamma   90.00
#
_symmetry.space_group_name_H-M   'P 1'
#
loop_
_entity.id
_entity.type
_entity.pdbx_description
1 polymer ?
#
loop_
_entity_poly.entity_id
_entity_poly.type
_entity_poly.pdbx_seq_one_letter_code
_entity_poly.pdbx_strand_id
1 'polypeptide(L)'
;DPPPDIPHGTHSGRLMDTFPYNLLVLLPSQLYLIASLISHVLFPAVGCGTPTRLQFAELNKEYKNWTEFPVGTTVRYTCLPGYARHSQIPPTIKCLENQTWSEAKRFCRRKFCRCFSVI
;
A
#
# COMPACT_ATOMS: atom_id res chain seq x y z
N ASP A 1 -51.85 9.02 -22.02
CA ASP A 1 -52.94 8.28 -21.34
C ASP A 1 -52.61 8.12 -19.87
N PRO A 2 -53.54 8.39 -18.94
CA PRO A 2 -53.31 8.10 -17.53
C PRO A 2 -53.27 6.58 -17.29
N PRO A 3 -52.43 6.09 -16.36
CA PRO A 3 -52.32 4.67 -16.07
C PRO A 3 -53.62 4.10 -15.48
N PRO A 4 -53.91 2.80 -15.71
CA PRO A 4 -55.12 2.15 -15.22
C PRO A 4 -55.13 2.07 -13.69
N ASP A 5 -56.29 2.36 -13.08
CA ASP A 5 -56.49 2.32 -11.63
C ASP A 5 -56.66 0.87 -11.15
N ILE A 6 -55.91 0.49 -10.11
CA ILE A 6 -55.95 -0.86 -9.51
C ILE A 6 -56.59 -0.75 -8.13
N PRO A 7 -57.90 -1.04 -8.01
CA PRO A 7 -58.59 -0.95 -6.73
C PRO A 7 -58.00 -1.98 -5.74
N HIS A 8 -57.78 -1.53 -4.50
CA HIS A 8 -57.19 -2.29 -3.39
C HIS A 8 -55.69 -2.64 -3.49
N GLY A 9 -54.94 -2.04 -4.41
CA GLY A 9 -53.48 -2.16 -4.45
C GLY A 9 -52.83 -1.48 -3.23
N THR A 10 -51.94 -2.18 -2.52
CA THR A 10 -51.11 -1.59 -1.45
C THR A 10 -49.70 -1.37 -1.99
N HIS A 11 -49.38 -0.13 -2.34
CA HIS A 11 -48.05 0.25 -2.81
C HIS A 11 -47.14 0.57 -1.62
N SER A 12 -46.06 -0.21 -1.44
CA SER A 12 -45.07 0.00 -0.37
C SER A 12 -43.85 0.83 -0.80
N GLY A 13 -43.83 1.35 -2.04
CA GLY A 13 -42.75 2.17 -2.57
C GLY A 13 -43.00 3.67 -2.44
N ARG A 14 -41.94 4.48 -2.44
CA ARG A 14 -42.06 5.94 -2.61
C ARG A 14 -42.48 6.24 -4.06
N LEU A 15 -43.48 7.10 -4.23
CA LEU A 15 -43.96 7.59 -5.53
C LEU A 15 -42.84 8.38 -6.22
N MET A 16 -42.38 7.92 -7.39
CA MET A 16 -41.47 8.66 -8.26
C MET A 16 -42.10 8.77 -9.65
N ASP A 17 -42.54 9.97 -10.02
CA ASP A 17 -43.31 10.22 -11.26
C ASP A 17 -42.41 10.44 -12.49
N THR A 18 -41.10 10.42 -12.32
CA THR A 18 -40.13 10.60 -13.41
C THR A 18 -38.84 9.88 -13.02
N PHE A 19 -38.55 8.77 -13.68
CA PHE A 19 -37.20 8.22 -13.74
C PHE A 19 -36.55 8.85 -14.98
N PRO A 20 -35.78 9.95 -14.85
CA PRO A 20 -35.06 10.47 -16.00
C PRO A 20 -34.14 9.37 -16.52
N TYR A 21 -34.04 9.22 -17.83
CA TYR A 21 -33.21 8.20 -18.50
C TYR A 21 -31.71 8.26 -18.13
N ASN A 22 -31.31 9.31 -17.41
CA ASN A 22 -29.96 9.54 -16.89
C ASN A 22 -29.81 9.17 -15.40
N LEU A 23 -30.85 8.64 -14.75
CA LEU A 23 -30.75 8.22 -13.34
C LEU A 23 -30.03 6.87 -13.26
N LEU A 24 -28.78 6.90 -12.81
CA LEU A 24 -28.00 5.70 -12.55
C LEU A 24 -28.60 4.95 -11.35
N VAL A 25 -29.34 3.87 -11.63
CA VAL A 25 -29.85 2.95 -10.59
C VAL A 25 -28.72 2.00 -10.20
N LEU A 26 -27.83 2.47 -9.32
CA LEU A 26 -26.75 1.65 -8.77
C LEU A 26 -27.24 0.93 -7.52
N LEU A 27 -27.14 -0.39 -7.51
CA LEU A 27 -27.32 -1.18 -6.30
C LEU A 27 -26.28 -0.78 -5.24
N PRO A 28 -26.54 -1.00 -3.95
CA PRO A 28 -25.55 -0.75 -2.90
C PRO A 28 -24.21 -1.46 -3.14
N SER A 29 -24.24 -2.66 -3.70
CA SER A 29 -23.04 -3.41 -4.11
C SER A 29 -22.31 -2.74 -5.28
N GLN A 30 -23.03 -2.19 -6.25
CA GLN A 30 -22.47 -1.43 -7.37
C GLN A 30 -21.80 -0.14 -6.85
N LEU A 31 -22.45 0.58 -5.93
CA LEU A 31 -21.90 1.77 -5.26
C LEU A 31 -20.59 1.46 -4.50
N TYR A 32 -20.51 0.33 -3.82
CA TYR A 32 -19.28 -0.10 -3.15
C TYR A 32 -18.16 -0.42 -4.15
N LEU A 33 -18.47 -1.12 -5.25
CA LEU A 33 -17.50 -1.42 -6.30
C LEU A 33 -17.00 -0.17 -7.01
N ILE A 34 -17.89 0.77 -7.37
CA ILE A 34 -17.47 2.04 -7.99
C ILE A 34 -16.64 2.88 -7.02
N ALA A 35 -16.97 2.92 -5.72
CA ALA A 35 -16.19 3.66 -4.73
C ALA A 35 -14.78 3.07 -4.58
N SER A 36 -14.65 1.74 -4.60
CA SER A 36 -13.35 1.06 -4.61
C SER A 36 -12.54 1.41 -5.87
N LEU A 37 -13.14 1.30 -7.06
CA LEU A 37 -12.48 1.69 -8.32
C LEU A 37 -12.06 3.15 -8.33
N ILE A 38 -12.94 4.07 -7.92
CA ILE A 38 -12.63 5.50 -7.80
C ILE A 38 -11.48 5.71 -6.82
N SER A 39 -11.44 5.00 -5.70
CA SER A 39 -10.33 5.09 -4.74
C SER A 39 -8.99 4.67 -5.35
N HIS A 40 -8.95 3.60 -6.15
CA HIS A 40 -7.75 3.14 -6.83
C HIS A 40 -7.30 4.07 -7.98
N VAL A 41 -8.25 4.71 -8.67
CA VAL A 41 -7.98 5.59 -9.82
C VAL A 41 -7.63 7.01 -9.39
N LEU A 42 -8.26 7.53 -8.34
CA LEU A 42 -8.09 8.91 -7.88
C LEU A 42 -6.93 9.06 -6.88
N PHE A 43 -6.53 7.97 -6.21
CA PHE A 43 -5.41 7.93 -5.28
C PHE A 43 -4.40 6.84 -5.68
N PRO A 44 -3.76 6.95 -6.85
CA PRO A 44 -2.64 6.08 -7.16
C PRO A 44 -1.56 6.32 -6.10
N ALA A 45 -1.03 5.25 -5.51
CA ALA A 45 0.09 5.37 -4.58
C ALA A 45 1.24 6.07 -5.30
N VAL A 46 1.60 7.27 -4.83
CA VAL A 46 2.65 8.11 -5.46
C VAL A 46 4.05 7.60 -5.10
N GLY A 47 4.13 6.55 -4.29
CA GLY A 47 5.36 6.03 -3.76
C GLY A 47 5.28 4.58 -3.29
N CYS A 48 6.38 4.14 -2.71
CA CYS A 48 6.48 2.85 -2.05
C CYS A 48 5.87 2.95 -0.65
N GLY A 49 5.23 1.87 -0.21
CA GLY A 49 4.84 1.70 1.19
C GLY A 49 6.04 1.45 2.11
N THR A 50 5.77 1.08 3.36
CA THR A 50 6.82 0.72 4.31
C THR A 50 7.74 -0.37 3.75
N PRO A 51 9.06 -0.19 3.81
CA PRO A 51 9.99 -1.16 3.25
C PRO A 51 10.01 -2.45 4.06
N THR A 52 10.31 -3.54 3.38
CA THR A 52 10.32 -4.87 4.00
C THR A 52 11.39 -4.98 5.08
N ARG A 53 11.08 -5.79 6.11
CA ARG A 53 12.01 -6.06 7.20
C ARG A 53 13.11 -7.01 6.73
N LEU A 54 14.37 -6.60 6.87
CA LEU A 54 15.53 -7.41 6.50
C LEU A 54 16.01 -8.21 7.71
N GLN A 55 16.49 -9.45 7.48
CA GLN A 55 16.97 -10.33 8.56
C GLN A 55 18.36 -9.93 9.10
N PHE A 56 19.08 -9.09 8.37
CA PHE A 56 20.44 -8.67 8.68
C PHE A 56 20.55 -7.17 9.02
N ALA A 57 19.47 -6.40 8.84
CA ALA A 57 19.46 -4.96 9.04
C ALA A 57 18.06 -4.44 9.40
N GLU A 58 18.04 -3.34 10.14
CA GLU A 58 16.82 -2.63 10.55
C GLU A 58 16.75 -1.25 9.88
N LEU A 59 15.55 -0.81 9.54
CA LEU A 59 15.33 0.52 8.97
C LEU A 59 15.76 1.59 9.98
N ASN A 60 16.40 2.67 9.52
CA ASN A 60 16.83 3.74 10.42
C ASN A 60 15.63 4.39 11.11
N LYS A 61 15.82 4.81 12.37
CA LYS A 61 14.75 5.38 13.22
C LYS A 61 14.12 6.65 12.64
N GLU A 62 14.86 7.36 11.80
CA GLU A 62 14.41 8.56 11.07
C GLU A 62 13.12 8.30 10.27
N TYR A 63 12.96 7.09 9.74
CA TYR A 63 11.81 6.71 8.91
C TYR A 63 10.71 5.99 9.68
N LYS A 64 10.78 5.92 11.01
CA LYS A 64 9.82 5.17 11.85
C LYS A 64 8.37 5.68 11.71
N ASN A 65 8.21 6.99 11.49
CA ASN A 65 6.90 7.64 11.36
C ASN A 65 6.46 7.78 9.89
N TRP A 66 7.24 7.24 8.94
CA TRP A 66 6.95 7.35 7.52
C TRP A 66 6.22 6.10 7.05
N THR A 67 5.06 6.29 6.45
CA THR A 67 4.25 5.21 5.86
C THR A 67 4.30 5.20 4.34
N GLU A 68 4.71 6.32 3.74
CA GLU A 68 4.74 6.54 2.31
C GLU A 68 6.07 7.19 1.90
N PHE A 69 6.69 6.64 0.86
CA PHE A 69 7.99 7.06 0.36
C PHE A 69 7.88 7.35 -1.13
N PRO A 70 7.94 8.63 -1.56
CA PRO A 70 7.78 8.96 -2.96
C PRO A 70 8.83 8.27 -3.83
N VAL A 71 8.50 8.02 -5.09
CA VAL A 71 9.43 7.43 -6.07
C VAL A 71 10.74 8.21 -6.09
N GLY A 72 11.87 7.49 -6.10
CA GLY A 72 13.21 8.08 -6.04
C GLY A 72 13.78 8.19 -4.63
N THR A 73 12.95 8.07 -3.58
CA THR A 73 13.41 8.13 -2.18
C THR A 73 14.37 7.00 -1.87
N THR A 74 15.48 7.33 -1.20
CA THR A 74 16.49 6.37 -0.76
C THR A 74 16.50 6.33 0.76
N VAL A 75 16.18 5.16 1.32
CA VAL A 75 16.16 4.96 2.77
C VAL A 75 17.40 4.21 3.23
N ARG A 76 17.81 4.50 4.47
CA ARG A 76 19.01 3.93 5.10
C ARG A 76 18.66 2.87 6.14
N TYR A 77 19.54 1.88 6.23
CA TYR A 77 19.46 0.76 7.16
C TYR A 77 20.66 0.73 8.09
N THR A 78 20.45 0.16 9.27
CA THR A 78 21.48 -0.12 10.27
C THR A 78 21.62 -1.62 10.46
N CYS A 79 22.85 -2.14 10.49
CA CYS A 79 23.07 -3.57 10.68
C CYS A 79 22.63 -4.02 12.08
N LEU A 80 22.00 -5.20 12.15
CA LEU A 80 21.60 -5.79 13.42
C LEU A 80 22.82 -6.23 14.24
N PRO A 81 22.67 -6.39 15.58
CA PRO A 81 23.69 -7.01 16.42
C PRO A 81 24.13 -8.37 15.86
N GLY A 82 25.43 -8.64 15.88
CA GLY A 82 26.00 -9.82 15.23
C GLY A 82 26.30 -9.67 13.73
N TYR A 83 25.96 -8.54 13.11
CA TYR A 83 26.36 -8.19 11.74
C TYR A 83 27.27 -6.97 11.71
N ALA A 84 28.18 -6.92 10.74
CA ALA A 84 29.07 -5.81 10.46
C ALA A 84 28.77 -5.21 9.07
N ARG A 85 28.85 -3.89 8.97
CA ARG A 85 28.67 -3.18 7.72
C ARG A 85 29.79 -3.52 6.75
N HIS A 86 29.43 -3.76 5.50
CA HIS A 86 30.36 -3.89 4.40
C HIS A 86 30.75 -2.51 3.89
N SER A 87 32.04 -2.17 3.94
CA SER A 87 32.51 -0.81 3.60
C SER A 87 32.26 -0.39 2.15
N GLN A 88 32.20 -1.33 1.20
CA GLN A 88 32.04 -1.04 -0.23
C GLN A 88 30.58 -0.92 -0.68
N ILE A 89 29.62 -1.33 0.14
CA ILE A 89 28.19 -1.34 -0.24
C ILE A 89 27.41 -0.44 0.73
N PRO A 90 26.69 0.57 0.22
CA PRO A 90 25.86 1.41 1.06
C PRO A 90 24.66 0.62 1.61
N PRO A 91 24.31 0.80 2.89
CA PRO A 91 23.15 0.14 3.50
C PRO A 91 21.86 0.89 3.15
N THR A 92 21.53 0.94 1.87
CA THR A 92 20.43 1.73 1.33
C THR A 92 19.62 0.95 0.31
N ILE A 93 18.32 1.20 0.26
CA ILE A 93 17.42 0.77 -0.81
C ILE A 93 16.67 1.99 -1.35
N LYS A 94 16.25 1.92 -2.62
CA LYS A 94 15.59 3.01 -3.32
C LYS A 94 14.18 2.60 -3.73
N CYS A 95 13.23 3.51 -3.61
CA CYS A 95 11.91 3.34 -4.19
C CYS A 95 11.99 3.54 -5.71
N LEU A 96 11.65 2.50 -6.46
CA LEU A 96 11.68 2.49 -7.92
C LEU A 96 10.37 3.07 -8.50
N GLU A 97 10.39 3.41 -9.79
CA GLU A 97 9.23 3.98 -10.50
C GLU A 97 8.02 3.04 -10.55
N ASN A 98 8.25 1.73 -10.44
CA ASN A 98 7.21 0.71 -10.33
C ASN A 98 6.62 0.59 -8.91
N GLN A 99 6.86 1.57 -8.03
CA GLN A 99 6.40 1.59 -6.64
C GLN A 99 6.86 0.38 -5.81
N THR A 100 7.97 -0.24 -6.22
CA THR A 100 8.62 -1.32 -5.45
C THR A 100 9.98 -0.90 -4.93
N TRP A 101 10.38 -1.50 -3.82
CA TRP A 101 11.71 -1.30 -3.26
C TRP A 101 12.76 -2.05 -4.08
N SER A 102 13.87 -1.39 -4.38
CA SER A 102 15.03 -2.03 -5.01
C SER A 102 15.56 -3.18 -4.16
N GLU A 103 16.18 -4.18 -4.81
CA GLU A 103 16.79 -5.32 -4.12
C GLU A 103 17.80 -4.88 -3.03
N ALA A 104 17.61 -5.40 -1.82
CA ALA A 104 18.51 -5.17 -0.71
C ALA A 104 19.81 -5.97 -0.88
N LYS A 105 20.87 -5.30 -1.33
CA LYS A 105 22.22 -5.88 -1.40
C LYS A 105 22.67 -6.37 -0.01
N ARG A 106 23.60 -7.34 0.04
CA ARG A 106 24.21 -7.82 1.31
C ARG A 106 25.23 -6.81 1.86
N PHE A 107 24.76 -5.64 2.28
CA PHE A 107 25.56 -4.60 2.91
C PHE A 107 25.87 -4.87 4.38
N CYS A 108 25.23 -5.87 5.01
CA CYS A 108 25.59 -6.37 6.34
C CYS A 108 26.03 -7.83 6.26
N ARG A 109 27.21 -8.14 6.81
CA ARG A 109 27.76 -9.50 6.87
C ARG A 109 27.78 -10.00 8.31
N ARG A 110 27.56 -11.30 8.53
CA ARG A 110 27.67 -11.88 9.89
C ARG A 110 29.07 -11.67 10.42
N LYS A 111 29.18 -11.26 11.68
CA LYS A 111 30.44 -11.26 12.41
C LYS A 111 30.80 -12.72 12.69
N PHE A 112 32.03 -13.09 12.38
CA PHE A 112 32.57 -14.38 12.81
C PHE A 112 33.04 -14.24 14.26
N CYS A 113 32.57 -15.13 15.13
CA CYS A 113 33.17 -15.28 16.44
C CYS A 113 34.58 -15.84 16.24
N ARG A 114 35.60 -15.17 16.77
CA ARG A 114 36.90 -15.82 16.90
C ARG A 114 36.75 -16.88 17.98
N CYS A 115 36.90 -18.14 17.60
CA CYS A 115 37.21 -19.16 18.58
C CYS A 115 38.60 -18.82 19.14
N PHE A 116 38.69 -18.50 20.42
CA PHE A 116 39.99 -18.43 21.10
C PHE A 116 40.47 -19.89 21.21
N SER A 117 41.33 -20.32 20.29
CA SER A 117 42.11 -21.53 20.50
C SER A 117 43.09 -21.22 21.63
N VAL A 118 42.81 -21.72 22.83
CA VAL A 118 43.78 -21.73 23.94
C VAL A 118 44.81 -22.79 23.56
N ILE A 119 46.04 -22.36 23.29
CA ILE A 119 47.21 -23.22 23.08
C ILE A 119 47.66 -23.75 24.44
#